data_AF-A0A2Z6QE69-F1
#
_entry.id   AF-A0A2Z6QE69-F1
#
_cell.length_a   1.000
_cell.length_b   1.000
_cell.length_c   1.000
_cell.angle_alpha   90.00
_cell.angle_beta   90.00
_cell.angle_gamma   90.00
#
_symmetry.space_group_name_H-M   'P 1'
#
loop_
_entity.id
_entity.type
_entity.pdbx_description
1 polymer ?
#
loop_
_entity_poly.entity_id
_entity_poly.type
_entity_poly.pdbx_seq_one_letter_code
_entity_poly.pdbx_strand_id
1 'polypeptide(L)'
;MTEVVEFLDSQMQKEEINTSFVEWKYKSITYHQPFVVNNFFSDINALIKRYFSPNIVEEIHKQMCESVLYKCEKMSLEDTNNFDNDQMDQEDELGSDQEEVNNIKDHYDYHQTYLKALLDSVSGKSIKEIWQITSYMIPSSYQHIVTFEDGIHICTCLLLVSHKIVCRHYFKLMVKNSNVLFHLLLMPTRWLQDDAWNHIDTIFNEPFIGTSSKNLKQIQDNNTVQQVNFIPMHYDNI
;
A
#
# COMPACT_ATOMS: atom_id res chain seq x y z
N MET A 1 30.13 -17.20 -26.67
CA MET A 1 30.90 -16.45 -25.63
C MET A 1 30.66 -14.96 -25.78
N THR A 2 30.79 -14.36 -26.97
CA THR A 2 30.53 -12.94 -27.21
C THR A 2 29.10 -12.50 -26.87
N GLU A 3 28.09 -13.27 -27.29
CA GLU A 3 26.67 -12.97 -26.99
C GLU A 3 26.37 -12.94 -25.48
N VAL A 4 26.99 -13.83 -24.70
CA VAL A 4 26.80 -13.88 -23.24
C VAL A 4 27.48 -12.70 -22.55
N VAL A 5 28.59 -12.19 -23.10
CA VAL A 5 29.29 -11.02 -22.55
C VAL A 5 28.51 -9.75 -22.86
N GLU A 6 28.02 -9.58 -24.09
CA GLU A 6 27.18 -8.44 -24.47
C GLU A 6 25.88 -8.40 -23.68
N PHE A 7 25.29 -9.57 -23.44
CA PHE A 7 24.14 -9.75 -22.57
C PHE A 7 24.39 -9.25 -21.14
N LEU A 8 25.48 -9.74 -20.52
CA LEU A 8 25.84 -9.37 -19.15
C LEU A 8 26.18 -7.89 -19.01
N ASP A 9 26.89 -7.31 -19.98
CA ASP A 9 27.20 -5.87 -20.00
C ASP A 9 25.94 -5.01 -20.13
N SER A 10 24.97 -5.43 -20.96
CA SER A 10 23.68 -4.75 -21.09
C SER A 10 22.87 -4.79 -19.80
N GLN A 11 22.79 -5.96 -19.15
CA GLN A 11 22.12 -6.11 -17.87
C GLN A 11 22.77 -5.25 -16.78
N MET A 12 24.11 -5.24 -16.71
CA MET A 12 24.84 -4.46 -15.72
C MET A 12 24.61 -2.95 -15.89
N GLN A 13 24.54 -2.45 -17.13
CA GLN A 13 24.17 -1.05 -17.41
C GLN A 13 22.72 -0.74 -17.02
N LYS A 14 21.76 -1.65 -17.27
CA LYS A 14 20.36 -1.50 -16.85
C LYS A 14 20.25 -1.41 -15.33
N GLU A 15 20.97 -2.25 -14.60
CA GLU A 15 21.02 -2.25 -13.14
C GLU A 15 21.64 -0.97 -12.57
N GLU A 16 22.70 -0.43 -13.18
CA GLU A 16 23.34 0.82 -12.76
C GLU A 16 22.39 2.02 -12.92
N ILE A 17 21.67 2.09 -14.04
CA ILE A 17 20.64 3.12 -14.29
C ILE A 17 19.50 2.98 -13.28
N ASN A 18 19.01 1.76 -13.04
CA ASN A 18 17.94 1.52 -12.08
C ASN A 18 18.38 1.92 -10.66
N THR A 19 19.60 1.57 -10.25
CA THR A 19 20.17 1.97 -8.97
C THR A 19 20.22 3.49 -8.84
N SER A 20 20.70 4.19 -9.87
CA SER A 20 20.75 5.65 -9.90
C SER A 20 19.36 6.30 -9.81
N PHE A 21 18.37 5.72 -10.49
CA PHE A 21 16.99 6.17 -10.40
C PHE A 21 16.40 5.96 -9.00
N VAL A 22 16.59 4.77 -8.44
CA VAL A 22 16.12 4.40 -7.09
C VAL A 22 16.75 5.33 -6.05
N GLU A 23 18.06 5.60 -6.15
CA GLU A 23 18.73 6.57 -5.30
C GLU A 23 18.15 7.99 -5.43
N TRP A 24 17.92 8.46 -6.66
CA TRP A 24 17.34 9.77 -6.90
C TRP A 24 15.91 9.86 -6.35
N LYS A 25 15.10 8.81 -6.56
CA LYS A 25 13.73 8.68 -6.05
C LYS A 25 13.74 8.76 -4.53
N TYR A 26 14.56 7.96 -3.84
CA TYR A 26 14.65 7.99 -2.38
C TYR A 26 15.22 9.30 -1.84
N LYS A 27 16.23 9.89 -2.47
CA LYS A 27 16.72 11.24 -2.09
C LYS A 27 15.62 12.29 -2.17
N SER A 28 14.79 12.24 -3.20
CA SER A 28 13.65 13.14 -3.39
C SER A 28 12.53 12.88 -2.36
N ILE A 29 12.21 11.62 -2.09
CA ILE A 29 11.19 11.24 -1.10
C ILE A 29 11.60 11.67 0.31
N THR A 30 12.84 11.42 0.72
CA THR A 30 13.38 11.82 2.03
C THR A 30 13.33 13.35 2.20
N TYR A 31 13.57 14.12 1.14
CA TYR A 31 13.41 15.57 1.17
C TYR A 31 11.97 16.01 1.44
N HIS A 32 10.98 15.30 0.88
CA HIS A 32 9.56 15.58 1.09
C HIS A 32 8.96 14.90 2.33
N GLN A 33 9.70 14.03 3.00
CA GLN A 33 9.20 13.18 4.09
C GLN A 33 8.57 13.96 5.25
N PRO A 34 9.21 15.01 5.81
CA PRO A 34 8.60 15.78 6.89
C PRO A 34 7.30 16.47 6.43
N PHE A 35 7.23 16.91 5.18
CA PHE A 35 6.06 17.61 4.66
C PHE A 35 4.86 16.68 4.51
N VAL A 36 5.03 15.53 3.84
CA VAL A 36 3.91 14.60 3.57
C VAL A 36 3.39 14.01 4.87
N VAL A 37 4.28 13.48 5.72
CA VAL A 37 3.89 12.84 6.97
C VAL A 37 3.19 13.84 7.89
N ASN A 38 3.70 15.07 8.03
CA ASN A 38 3.09 16.04 8.94
C ASN A 38 1.79 16.66 8.41
N ASN A 39 1.59 16.76 7.09
CA ASN A 39 0.39 17.39 6.54
C ASN A 39 -0.79 16.44 6.36
N PHE A 40 -0.52 15.17 6.05
CA PHE A 40 -1.59 14.19 5.77
C PHE A 40 -1.76 13.16 6.89
N PHE A 41 -0.70 12.88 7.65
CA PHE A 41 -0.64 11.71 8.53
C PHE A 41 -0.09 12.05 9.92
N SER A 42 -0.23 13.29 10.41
CA SER A 42 0.37 13.69 11.70
C SER A 42 -0.14 12.87 12.87
N ASP A 43 -1.43 12.55 12.89
CA ASP A 43 -2.05 11.79 13.98
C ASP A 43 -1.60 10.32 13.93
N ILE A 44 -1.54 9.73 12.73
CA ILE A 44 -0.98 8.39 12.52
C ILE A 44 0.50 8.38 12.93
N ASN A 45 1.27 9.40 12.55
CA ASN A 45 2.69 9.51 12.87
C ASN A 45 2.93 9.57 14.39
N ALA A 46 2.11 10.32 15.12
CA ALA A 46 2.18 10.37 16.58
C ALA A 46 1.90 8.99 17.20
N LEU A 47 0.90 8.28 16.66
CA LEU A 47 0.53 6.93 17.11
C LEU A 47 1.64 5.91 16.84
N ILE A 48 2.14 5.80 15.60
CA ILE A 48 3.14 4.78 15.25
C ILE A 48 4.47 5.02 15.97
N LYS A 49 4.87 6.28 16.21
CA LYS A 49 6.08 6.62 16.98
C LYS A 49 6.00 6.21 18.44
N ARG A 50 4.79 6.14 18.99
CA ARG A 50 4.55 5.73 20.37
C ARG A 50 4.70 4.22 20.56
N TYR A 51 4.37 3.43 19.55
CA TYR A 51 4.21 1.97 19.70
C TYR A 51 5.15 1.12 18.86
N PHE A 52 5.67 1.61 17.73
CA PHE A 52 6.54 0.85 16.82
C PHE A 52 8.00 1.29 16.91
N SER A 53 8.93 0.37 16.65
CA SER A 53 10.36 0.67 16.67
C SER A 53 10.75 1.67 15.56
N PRO A 54 11.85 2.42 15.71
CA PRO A 54 12.26 3.42 14.73
C PRO A 54 12.38 2.89 13.30
N ASN A 55 12.88 1.66 13.13
CA ASN A 55 13.05 1.03 11.82
C ASN A 55 11.69 0.79 11.12
N ILE A 56 10.67 0.38 11.88
CA ILE A 56 9.33 0.15 11.33
C ILE A 56 8.63 1.48 11.04
N VAL A 57 8.82 2.47 11.91
CA VAL A 57 8.31 3.83 11.66
C VAL A 57 8.90 4.40 10.36
N GLU A 58 10.20 4.20 10.11
CA GLU A 58 10.83 4.63 8.86
C GLU A 58 10.22 3.95 7.62
N GLU A 59 9.96 2.65 7.69
CA GLU A 59 9.33 1.94 6.58
C GLU A 59 7.89 2.41 6.32
N ILE A 60 7.12 2.65 7.38
CA ILE A 60 5.78 3.26 7.25
C ILE A 60 5.87 4.67 6.65
N HIS A 61 6.87 5.47 7.05
CA HIS A 61 7.09 6.80 6.48
C HIS A 61 7.37 6.74 4.98
N LYS A 62 8.18 5.79 4.51
CA LYS A 62 8.39 5.59 3.06
C LYS A 62 7.06 5.35 2.35
N GLN A 63 6.23 4.46 2.89
CA GLN A 63 4.91 4.16 2.31
C GLN A 63 3.98 5.39 2.30
N MET A 64 3.95 6.18 3.37
CA MET A 64 3.20 7.45 3.44
C MET A 64 3.70 8.48 2.42
N CYS A 65 5.01 8.58 2.24
CA CYS A 65 5.59 9.59 1.36
C CYS A 65 5.38 9.24 -0.11
N GLU A 66 5.53 7.97 -0.46
CA GLU A 66 5.30 7.51 -1.84
C GLU A 66 3.82 7.54 -2.22
N SER A 67 2.89 7.54 -1.26
CA SER A 67 1.46 7.57 -1.56
C SER A 67 1.03 8.80 -2.38
N VAL A 68 1.78 9.90 -2.32
CA VAL A 68 1.43 11.13 -3.09
C VAL A 68 1.66 10.97 -4.59
N LEU A 69 2.41 9.95 -5.02
CA LEU A 69 2.74 9.68 -6.41
C LEU A 69 1.66 8.93 -7.18
N TYR A 70 0.50 8.69 -6.56
CA TYR A 70 -0.59 7.93 -7.15
C TYR A 70 -1.87 8.76 -7.26
N LYS A 71 -2.73 8.43 -8.22
CA LYS A 71 -4.15 8.78 -8.20
C LYS A 71 -4.99 7.62 -7.68
N CYS A 72 -6.22 7.91 -7.27
CA CYS A 72 -7.14 6.94 -6.69
C CYS A 72 -8.55 7.18 -7.25
N GLU A 73 -9.11 6.16 -7.88
CA GLU A 73 -10.40 6.19 -8.57
C GLU A 73 -11.27 5.03 -8.07
N LYS A 74 -12.54 5.31 -7.76
CA LYS A 74 -13.49 4.28 -7.33
C LYS A 74 -13.98 3.53 -8.56
N MET A 75 -13.97 2.21 -8.51
CA MET A 75 -14.52 1.37 -9.57
C MET A 75 -16.00 1.08 -9.33
N SER A 76 -16.76 0.87 -10.40
CA SER A 76 -18.08 0.26 -10.28
C SER A 76 -17.93 -1.26 -10.13
N LEU A 77 -18.83 -1.89 -9.36
CA LEU A 77 -18.83 -3.35 -9.21
C LEU A 77 -19.20 -4.07 -10.52
N GLU A 78 -19.92 -3.39 -11.42
CA GLU A 78 -20.29 -3.92 -12.74
C GLU A 78 -19.07 -4.07 -13.66
N ASP A 79 -18.09 -3.16 -13.55
CA ASP A 79 -16.82 -3.21 -14.30
C ASP A 79 -15.95 -4.42 -13.89
N THR A 80 -16.20 -5.01 -12.72
CA THR A 80 -15.39 -6.10 -12.15
C THR A 80 -15.48 -7.40 -12.96
N ASN A 81 -16.57 -7.59 -13.70
CA ASN A 81 -16.78 -8.79 -14.52
C ASN A 81 -16.07 -8.74 -15.89
N ASN A 82 -15.49 -7.60 -16.28
CA ASN A 82 -14.84 -7.42 -17.58
C ASN A 82 -13.31 -7.58 -17.53
N PHE A 83 -12.70 -7.82 -16.36
CA PHE A 83 -11.23 -7.88 -16.17
C PHE A 83 -10.56 -9.15 -16.70
N ASP A 84 -11.25 -9.96 -17.51
CA ASP A 84 -10.73 -11.23 -17.98
C ASP A 84 -9.62 -11.11 -19.04
N ASN A 85 -9.33 -9.92 -19.58
CA ASN A 85 -8.33 -9.75 -20.65
C ASN A 85 -7.27 -8.64 -20.42
N ASP A 86 -7.55 -7.53 -19.72
CA ASP A 86 -6.64 -6.36 -19.68
C ASP A 86 -5.45 -6.47 -18.70
N GLN A 87 -5.37 -7.53 -17.89
CA GLN A 87 -4.29 -7.68 -16.88
C GLN A 87 -3.05 -8.41 -17.41
N MET A 88 -3.13 -9.02 -18.60
CA MET A 88 -1.96 -9.60 -19.28
C MET A 88 -1.16 -8.56 -20.08
N ASP A 89 -1.80 -7.46 -20.50
CA ASP A 89 -1.19 -6.45 -21.37
C ASP A 89 -0.20 -5.51 -20.65
N GLN A 90 -0.08 -5.56 -19.31
CA GLN A 90 0.98 -4.84 -18.58
C GLN A 90 2.38 -5.40 -18.90
N GLU A 91 2.47 -6.68 -19.31
CA GLU A 91 3.74 -7.30 -19.71
C GLU A 91 4.17 -6.87 -21.13
N ASP A 92 3.22 -6.50 -22.00
CA ASP A 92 3.50 -6.26 -23.43
C ASP A 92 3.88 -4.80 -23.77
N GLU A 93 3.55 -3.80 -22.94
CA GLU A 93 3.96 -2.39 -23.17
C GLU A 93 5.42 -2.09 -22.75
N LEU A 94 6.06 -2.97 -21.97
CA LEU A 94 7.51 -2.97 -21.70
C LEU A 94 8.17 -3.92 -22.70
N GLY A 95 8.35 -3.43 -23.93
CA GLY A 95 8.73 -4.20 -25.11
C GLY A 95 9.55 -5.48 -24.90
N SER A 96 9.00 -6.60 -25.36
CA SER A 96 9.64 -7.79 -25.96
C SER A 96 10.91 -8.40 -25.35
N ASP A 97 11.33 -8.08 -24.13
CA ASP A 97 12.50 -8.71 -23.52
C ASP A 97 12.07 -9.50 -22.28
N GLN A 98 11.95 -10.82 -22.43
CA GLN A 98 11.52 -11.81 -21.42
C GLN A 98 12.47 -11.96 -20.21
N GLU A 99 13.01 -10.86 -19.67
CA GLU A 99 14.09 -10.89 -18.68
C GLU A 99 13.91 -9.92 -17.51
N GLU A 100 12.70 -9.41 -17.29
CA GLU A 100 12.41 -8.59 -16.10
C GLU A 100 12.25 -9.42 -14.80
N VAL A 101 12.37 -10.75 -14.89
CA VAL A 101 12.06 -11.69 -13.80
C VAL A 101 13.09 -11.72 -12.66
N ASN A 102 14.27 -11.09 -12.78
CA ASN A 102 15.35 -11.33 -11.81
C ASN A 102 15.66 -10.21 -10.81
N ASN A 103 14.98 -9.05 -10.85
CA ASN A 103 15.14 -7.98 -9.84
C ASN A 103 13.82 -7.61 -9.12
N ILE A 104 12.95 -8.62 -8.90
CA ILE A 104 11.62 -8.50 -8.28
C ILE A 104 11.65 -7.95 -6.83
N LYS A 105 12.79 -8.01 -6.15
CA LYS A 105 12.83 -7.87 -4.69
C LYS A 105 12.53 -6.46 -4.15
N ASP A 106 12.72 -5.41 -4.96
CA ASP A 106 12.58 -4.02 -4.50
C ASP A 106 11.49 -3.20 -5.20
N HIS A 107 10.69 -3.80 -6.10
CA HIS A 107 9.61 -3.11 -6.79
C HIS A 107 8.26 -3.33 -6.08
N TYR A 108 8.07 -2.65 -4.94
CA TYR A 108 6.78 -2.62 -4.19
C TYR A 108 5.57 -2.15 -5.02
N ASP A 109 5.82 -1.60 -6.20
CA ASP A 109 4.82 -1.04 -7.11
C ASP A 109 4.26 -2.10 -8.09
N TYR A 110 4.89 -3.27 -8.18
CA TYR A 110 4.40 -4.37 -9.02
C TYR A 110 3.27 -5.15 -8.33
N HIS A 111 2.32 -5.64 -9.12
CA HIS A 111 1.24 -6.47 -8.60
C HIS A 111 1.77 -7.82 -8.14
N GLN A 112 1.60 -8.15 -6.87
CA GLN A 112 1.90 -9.51 -6.39
C GLN A 112 0.76 -10.48 -6.71
N THR A 113 -0.44 -9.96 -7.00
CA THR A 113 -1.58 -10.75 -7.47
C THR A 113 -2.52 -9.91 -8.33
N TYR A 114 -3.33 -10.60 -9.12
CA TYR A 114 -4.37 -10.03 -9.96
C TYR A 114 -5.66 -9.82 -9.18
N LEU A 115 -6.48 -8.85 -9.60
CA LEU A 115 -7.73 -8.53 -8.90
C LEU A 115 -8.66 -9.75 -8.87
N LYS A 116 -8.78 -10.47 -9.99
CA LYS A 116 -9.62 -11.68 -10.09
C LYS A 116 -9.18 -12.75 -9.09
N ALA A 117 -7.89 -13.09 -9.06
CA ALA A 117 -7.33 -14.04 -8.11
C ALA A 117 -7.54 -13.60 -6.65
N LEU A 118 -7.38 -12.30 -6.37
CA LEU A 118 -7.66 -11.74 -5.05
C LEU A 118 -9.14 -11.90 -4.69
N LEU A 119 -10.06 -11.57 -5.59
CA LEU A 119 -11.51 -11.71 -5.37
C LEU A 119 -11.91 -13.18 -5.14
N ASP A 120 -11.34 -14.11 -5.89
CA ASP A 120 -11.57 -15.55 -5.72
C ASP A 120 -11.09 -16.03 -4.34
N SER A 121 -9.94 -15.50 -3.86
CA SER A 121 -9.38 -15.85 -2.53
C SER A 121 -10.22 -15.36 -1.35
N VAL A 122 -11.07 -14.34 -1.56
CA VAL A 122 -11.95 -13.77 -0.52
C VAL A 122 -13.41 -14.10 -0.75
N SER A 123 -13.70 -15.11 -1.58
CA SER A 123 -15.05 -15.59 -1.86
C SER A 123 -15.79 -15.91 -0.55
N GLY A 124 -16.78 -15.08 -0.21
CA GLY A 124 -17.55 -15.17 1.03
C GLY A 124 -17.47 -13.94 1.95
N LYS A 125 -16.53 -13.01 1.73
CA LYS A 125 -16.54 -11.72 2.42
C LYS A 125 -17.44 -10.70 1.72
N SER A 126 -18.12 -9.86 2.49
CA SER A 126 -18.94 -8.77 1.95
C SER A 126 -18.03 -7.62 1.51
N ILE A 127 -17.86 -7.47 0.21
CA ILE A 127 -17.10 -6.37 -0.41
C ILE A 127 -17.92 -5.09 -0.30
N LYS A 128 -17.28 -4.03 0.17
CA LYS A 128 -17.87 -2.69 0.30
C LYS A 128 -17.53 -1.82 -0.92
N GLU A 129 -16.24 -1.71 -1.25
CA GLU A 129 -15.77 -0.92 -2.39
C GLU A 129 -14.52 -1.54 -3.03
N ILE A 130 -14.32 -1.25 -4.31
CA ILE A 130 -13.09 -1.55 -5.04
C ILE A 130 -12.53 -0.24 -5.59
N TRP A 131 -11.23 -0.04 -5.42
CA TRP A 131 -10.51 1.17 -5.79
C TRP A 131 -9.31 0.84 -6.66
N GLN A 132 -9.12 1.58 -7.74
CA GLN A 132 -7.94 1.54 -8.60
C GLN A 132 -6.98 2.66 -8.22
N ILE A 133 -5.70 2.31 -8.05
CA ILE A 133 -4.62 3.16 -7.59
C ILE A 133 -3.53 3.20 -8.65
N THR A 134 -3.52 4.24 -9.47
CA THR A 134 -2.62 4.35 -10.63
C THR A 134 -1.45 5.26 -10.34
N SER A 135 -0.24 4.87 -10.71
CA SER A 135 0.95 5.73 -10.60
C SER A 135 0.84 6.93 -11.55
N TYR A 136 1.21 8.12 -11.06
CA TYR A 136 1.35 9.30 -11.92
C TYR A 136 2.57 9.19 -12.84
N MET A 137 3.58 8.43 -12.43
CA MET A 137 4.84 8.29 -13.17
C MET A 137 4.74 7.22 -14.25
N ILE A 138 3.98 6.16 -13.99
CA ILE A 138 3.80 5.01 -14.88
C ILE A 138 2.32 4.66 -14.91
N PRO A 139 1.50 5.28 -15.78
CA PRO A 139 0.05 5.09 -15.79
C PRO A 139 -0.40 3.64 -16.08
N SER A 140 0.44 2.85 -16.75
CA SER A 140 0.22 1.41 -16.97
C SER A 140 0.40 0.57 -15.69
N SER A 141 1.02 1.12 -14.64
CA SER A 141 1.16 0.48 -13.32
C SER A 141 0.04 0.94 -12.39
N TYR A 142 -0.89 0.04 -12.05
CA TYR A 142 -2.09 0.39 -11.26
C TYR A 142 -2.54 -0.68 -10.26
N GLN A 143 -2.39 -0.48 -8.96
CA GLN A 143 -2.88 -1.45 -7.97
C GLN A 143 -4.39 -1.37 -7.72
N HIS A 144 -4.99 -2.48 -7.29
CA HIS A 144 -6.37 -2.47 -6.76
C HIS A 144 -6.38 -2.63 -5.25
N ILE A 145 -7.36 -2.00 -4.61
CA ILE A 145 -7.68 -2.20 -3.20
C ILE A 145 -9.13 -2.59 -3.09
N VAL A 146 -9.38 -3.73 -2.44
CA VAL A 146 -10.71 -4.18 -2.06
C VAL A 146 -10.90 -3.87 -0.59
N THR A 147 -11.96 -3.13 -0.26
CA THR A 147 -12.39 -2.86 1.11
C THR A 147 -13.64 -3.68 1.43
N PHE A 148 -13.74 -4.13 2.66
CA PHE A 148 -14.82 -4.98 3.15
C PHE A 148 -15.70 -4.23 4.16
N GLU A 149 -16.92 -4.75 4.40
CA GLU A 149 -17.86 -4.14 5.35
C GLU A 149 -17.37 -4.19 6.81
N ASP A 150 -16.49 -5.12 7.14
CA ASP A 150 -15.83 -5.24 8.44
C ASP A 150 -14.64 -4.28 8.62
N GLY A 151 -14.41 -3.37 7.67
CA GLY A 151 -13.33 -2.39 7.70
C GLY A 151 -11.95 -2.96 7.32
N ILE A 152 -11.85 -4.24 6.99
CA ILE A 152 -10.62 -4.84 6.48
C ILE A 152 -10.39 -4.38 5.03
N HIS A 153 -9.14 -4.40 4.59
CA HIS A 153 -8.79 -4.19 3.19
C HIS A 153 -7.71 -5.17 2.74
N ILE A 154 -7.65 -5.43 1.43
CA ILE A 154 -6.55 -6.14 0.79
C ILE A 154 -6.17 -5.37 -0.48
N CYS A 155 -4.87 -5.25 -0.72
CA CYS A 155 -4.33 -4.63 -1.92
C CYS A 155 -3.61 -5.68 -2.77
N THR A 156 -3.72 -5.57 -4.10
CA THR A 156 -3.03 -6.44 -5.06
C THR A 156 -1.50 -6.42 -4.96
N CYS A 157 -0.91 -5.38 -4.34
CA CYS A 157 0.53 -5.36 -4.02
C CYS A 157 0.90 -6.32 -2.89
N LEU A 158 -0.07 -6.85 -2.14
CA LEU A 158 0.07 -7.78 -1.02
C LEU A 158 1.11 -7.41 0.06
N LEU A 159 1.57 -6.16 0.14
CA LEU A 159 2.60 -5.76 1.12
C LEU A 159 2.18 -6.03 2.56
N LEU A 160 0.89 -5.84 2.87
CA LEU A 160 0.35 -6.15 4.20
C LEU A 160 0.37 -7.66 4.50
N VAL A 161 0.29 -8.50 3.48
CA VAL A 161 0.32 -9.95 3.63
C VAL A 161 1.77 -10.45 3.72
N SER A 162 2.63 -10.02 2.78
CA SER A 162 4.01 -10.50 2.65
C SER A 162 4.97 -9.88 3.68
N HIS A 163 4.91 -8.55 3.85
CA HIS A 163 5.83 -7.81 4.72
C HIS A 163 5.16 -7.34 6.01
N LYS A 164 3.84 -7.53 6.13
CA LYS A 164 3.08 -7.14 7.32
C LYS A 164 3.14 -5.63 7.59
N ILE A 165 3.22 -4.83 6.53
CA ILE A 165 3.25 -3.35 6.56
C ILE A 165 2.16 -2.81 5.63
N VAL A 166 1.47 -1.76 6.06
CA VAL A 166 0.44 -1.09 5.25
C VAL A 166 1.08 -0.40 4.05
N CYS A 167 0.54 -0.62 2.86
CA CYS A 167 1.13 -0.11 1.62
C CYS A 167 0.80 1.35 1.33
N ARG A 168 1.67 1.98 0.54
CA ARG A 168 1.47 3.30 -0.08
C ARG A 168 0.12 3.46 -0.78
N HIS A 169 -0.40 2.39 -1.39
CA HIS A 169 -1.70 2.42 -2.07
C HIS A 169 -2.84 2.66 -1.08
N TYR A 170 -2.81 2.01 0.09
CA TYR A 170 -3.80 2.24 1.14
C TYR A 170 -3.68 3.64 1.73
N PHE A 171 -2.46 4.13 1.97
CA PHE A 171 -2.26 5.52 2.38
C PHE A 171 -2.78 6.53 1.36
N LYS A 172 -2.66 6.24 0.05
CA LYS A 172 -3.26 7.08 -1.00
C LYS A 172 -4.78 7.09 -0.89
N LEU A 173 -5.39 5.91 -0.71
CA LEU A 173 -6.83 5.78 -0.53
C LEU A 173 -7.30 6.55 0.70
N MET A 174 -6.59 6.47 1.82
CA MET A 174 -6.88 7.24 3.04
C MET A 174 -6.86 8.76 2.83
N VAL A 175 -5.95 9.28 2.01
CA VAL A 175 -5.91 10.72 1.67
C VAL A 175 -7.12 11.12 0.81
N LYS A 176 -7.64 10.21 -0.02
CA LYS A 176 -8.74 10.47 -0.93
C LYS A 176 -10.12 10.27 -0.29
N ASN A 177 -10.26 9.27 0.58
CA ASN A 177 -11.51 8.83 1.17
C ASN A 177 -11.45 8.93 2.70
N SER A 178 -12.19 9.89 3.26
CA SER A 178 -12.23 10.16 4.71
C SER A 178 -12.85 9.03 5.54
N ASN A 179 -13.55 8.09 4.90
CA ASN A 179 -14.15 6.94 5.58
C ASN A 179 -13.14 5.79 5.81
N VAL A 180 -11.94 5.90 5.23
CA VAL A 180 -10.88 4.90 5.39
C VAL A 180 -10.00 5.31 6.56
N LEU A 181 -9.91 4.43 7.55
CA LEU A 181 -9.25 4.70 8.83
C LEU A 181 -8.04 3.78 9.02
N PHE A 182 -7.11 4.24 9.84
CA PHE A 182 -5.95 3.49 10.30
C PHE A 182 -6.14 3.07 11.75
N HIS A 183 -5.75 1.84 12.07
CA HIS A 183 -5.62 1.36 13.43
C HIS A 183 -4.32 0.57 13.58
N LEU A 184 -3.70 0.59 14.76
CA LEU A 184 -2.42 -0.11 15.00
C LEU A 184 -2.50 -1.60 14.67
N LEU A 185 -3.64 -2.23 14.98
CA LEU A 185 -3.88 -3.66 14.77
C LEU A 185 -4.11 -4.03 13.29
N LEU A 186 -4.04 -3.08 12.36
CA LEU A 186 -3.85 -3.43 10.95
C LEU A 186 -2.50 -4.13 10.74
N MET A 187 -1.50 -3.77 11.55
CA MET A 187 -0.17 -4.36 11.51
C MET A 187 0.00 -5.39 12.65
N PRO A 188 0.73 -6.49 12.42
CA PRO A 188 0.94 -7.49 13.47
C PRO A 188 1.67 -6.94 14.67
N THR A 189 1.28 -7.45 15.84
CA THR A 189 1.82 -7.09 17.15
C THR A 189 3.33 -7.32 17.27
N ARG A 190 3.93 -8.18 16.43
CA ARG A 190 5.39 -8.38 16.37
C ARG A 190 6.18 -7.11 16.04
N TRP A 191 5.54 -6.10 15.47
CA TRP A 191 6.16 -4.80 15.17
C TRP A 191 6.13 -3.80 16.32
N LEU A 192 5.38 -4.11 17.38
CA LEU A 192 5.35 -3.32 18.60
C LEU A 192 6.70 -3.39 19.31
N GLN A 193 7.08 -2.28 19.94
CA GLN A 193 8.22 -2.27 20.85
C GLN A 193 7.94 -3.17 22.07
N ASP A 194 8.99 -3.68 22.70
CA ASP A 194 8.89 -4.69 23.76
C ASP A 194 8.04 -4.24 24.96
N ASP A 195 8.06 -2.95 25.27
CA ASP A 195 7.28 -2.34 26.36
C ASP A 195 5.78 -2.22 26.03
N ALA A 196 5.43 -2.07 24.75
CA ALA A 196 4.06 -1.96 24.28
C ALA A 196 3.26 -3.26 24.44
N TRP A 197 3.92 -4.43 24.46
CA TRP A 197 3.26 -5.72 24.72
C TRP A 197 2.58 -5.78 26.10
N ASN A 198 3.17 -5.12 27.09
CA ASN A 198 2.60 -5.06 28.44
C ASN A 198 1.34 -4.18 28.52
N HIS A 199 1.02 -3.47 27.44
CA HIS A 199 -0.08 -2.53 27.33
C HIS A 199 -1.01 -2.86 26.15
N ILE A 200 -1.12 -4.14 25.78
CA ILE A 200 -1.92 -4.56 24.63
C ILE A 200 -3.40 -4.15 24.75
N ASP A 201 -3.96 -4.18 25.96
CA ASP A 201 -5.31 -3.71 26.25
C ASP A 201 -5.47 -2.21 25.95
N THR A 202 -4.41 -1.42 26.17
CA THR A 202 -4.39 0.00 25.79
C THR A 202 -4.43 0.17 24.27
N ILE A 203 -3.71 -0.69 23.52
CA ILE A 203 -3.66 -0.66 22.06
C ILE A 203 -5.03 -1.00 21.45
N PHE A 204 -5.77 -1.97 22.02
CA PHE A 204 -7.13 -2.29 21.59
C PHE A 204 -8.11 -1.11 21.76
N ASN A 205 -7.82 -0.21 22.71
CA ASN A 205 -8.63 0.96 22.99
C ASN A 205 -8.15 2.24 22.27
N GLU A 206 -7.07 2.17 21.49
CA GLU A 206 -6.66 3.29 20.65
C GLU A 206 -7.71 3.57 19.57
N PRO A 207 -7.91 4.83 19.18
CA PRO A 207 -8.95 5.16 18.21
C PRO A 207 -8.53 4.77 16.79
N PHE A 208 -9.53 4.53 15.95
CA PHE A 208 -9.35 4.52 14.50
C PHE A 208 -9.09 5.97 14.04
N ILE A 209 -8.00 6.18 13.31
CA ILE A 209 -7.50 7.50 12.94
C ILE A 209 -7.59 7.68 11.43
N GLY A 210 -8.27 8.75 11.00
CA GLY A 210 -8.30 9.19 9.61
C GLY A 210 -7.07 10.03 9.24
N THR A 211 -7.05 10.58 8.02
CA THR A 211 -6.00 11.53 7.64
C THR A 211 -6.19 12.87 8.35
N SER A 212 -5.07 13.50 8.71
CA SER A 212 -5.02 14.78 9.40
C SER A 212 -5.26 15.94 8.43
N SER A 213 -6.31 15.88 7.61
CA SER A 213 -6.54 16.92 6.62
C SER A 213 -7.04 18.20 7.29
N LYS A 214 -6.15 19.18 7.48
CA LYS A 214 -6.52 20.56 7.83
C LYS A 214 -7.32 21.28 6.71
N ASN A 215 -7.55 20.63 5.55
CA ASN A 215 -8.09 21.28 4.34
C ASN A 215 -9.16 20.50 3.56
N LEU A 216 -9.70 19.37 4.05
CA LEU A 216 -10.93 18.83 3.47
C LEU A 216 -12.11 19.45 4.22
N LYS A 217 -12.94 20.23 3.52
CA LYS A 217 -14.18 20.81 4.07
C LYS A 217 -14.95 19.69 4.74
N GLN A 218 -15.14 19.79 6.06
CA GLN A 218 -16.01 18.91 6.83
C GLN A 218 -17.40 18.92 6.19
N ILE A 219 -17.79 17.80 5.59
CA ILE A 219 -19.21 17.45 5.54
C ILE A 219 -19.46 16.78 6.88
N GLN A 220 -19.99 17.56 7.82
CA GLN A 220 -20.47 17.05 9.08
C GLN A 220 -21.74 16.24 8.80
N ASP A 221 -21.61 14.92 8.73
CA ASP A 221 -22.71 14.04 9.08
C ASP A 221 -22.43 13.47 10.47
N ASN A 222 -23.09 14.09 11.45
CA ASN A 222 -23.18 13.57 12.80
C ASN A 222 -23.90 12.23 12.78
N ASN A 223 -23.39 11.29 13.59
CA ASN A 223 -23.89 9.94 13.86
C ASN A 223 -23.29 8.85 12.96
N THR A 224 -22.22 8.21 13.42
CA THR A 224 -22.27 6.90 14.10
C THR A 224 -20.83 6.51 14.43
N VAL A 225 -20.46 6.44 15.71
CA VAL A 225 -19.25 5.70 16.11
C VAL A 225 -19.59 4.23 15.88
N GLN A 226 -19.37 3.73 14.66
CA GLN A 226 -19.38 2.30 14.42
C GLN A 226 -18.12 1.76 15.07
N GLN A 227 -18.29 1.19 16.26
CA GLN A 227 -17.32 0.31 16.87
C GLN A 227 -17.27 -0.93 15.97
N VAL A 228 -16.42 -0.87 14.94
CA VAL A 228 -16.18 -2.00 14.05
C VAL A 228 -15.48 -3.05 14.91
N ASN A 229 -16.16 -4.16 15.16
CA ASN A 229 -15.58 -5.33 15.82
C ASN A 229 -14.47 -5.88 14.93
N PHE A 230 -13.26 -5.34 15.07
CA PHE A 230 -12.09 -5.79 14.35
C PHE A 230 -11.67 -7.13 14.96
N ILE A 231 -11.86 -8.22 14.23
CA ILE A 231 -11.22 -9.49 14.54
C ILE A 231 -9.87 -9.44 13.81
N PRO A 232 -8.72 -9.41 14.50
CA PRO A 232 -7.42 -9.46 13.85
C PRO A 232 -7.31 -10.78 13.09
N MET A 233 -7.53 -10.75 11.78
CA MET A 233 -7.24 -11.88 10.94
C MET A 233 -5.74 -11.87 10.68
N HIS A 234 -5.03 -12.75 11.39
CA HIS A 234 -3.72 -13.17 10.98
C HIS A 234 -3.86 -13.77 9.57
N TYR A 235 -3.36 -13.06 8.57
CA TYR A 235 -3.16 -13.59 7.22
C TYR A 235 -2.04 -14.63 7.27
N ASP A 236 -2.32 -15.78 7.89
CA ASP A 236 -1.41 -16.91 8.00
C ASP A 236 -1.73 -17.98 6.92
N ASN A 237 -2.73 -17.76 6.07
CA ASN A 237 -3.14 -18.66 5.00
C ASN A 237 -3.47 -17.92 3.68
N ILE A 238 -2.51 -17.15 3.16
CA ILE A 238 -2.39 -16.89 1.72
C ILE A 238 -0.98 -17.32 1.33
#